data_AF-A0A7Y4QAT8-F1
#
_entry.id   AF-A0A7Y4QAT8-F1
#
_cell.length_a   1.000
_cell.length_b   1.000
_cell.length_c   1.000
_cell.angle_alpha   90.00
_cell.angle_beta   90.00
_cell.angle_gamma   90.00
#
_symmetry.space_group_name_H-M   'P 1'
#
loop_
_entity.id
_entity.type
_entity.pdbx_description
1 polymer ?
#
loop_
_entity_poly.entity_id
_entity_poly.type
_entity_poly.pdbx_seq_one_letter_code
_entity_poly.pdbx_strand_id
1 'polypeptide(L)'
;MKGVGPYVVVVKNMFDEELVKLETPENFVVIDRTDPKLANDEALLIEVKSKADKNSKSEQHLVKKLSIARQESVKKMIDEMGSDMKEETALNKFILAGFYEENKLFIDAITAYEQAIKLAPDVPTYQEAYEEFLLRNKLKNPK
;
A
#
# COMPACT_ATOMS: atom_id res chain seq x y z
N MET A 1 -3.20 16.48 14.08
CA MET A 1 -1.77 16.83 14.05
C MET A 1 -1.05 15.82 13.16
N LYS A 2 -0.37 16.27 12.09
CA LYS A 2 0.51 15.40 11.31
C LYS A 2 1.70 15.05 12.21
N GLY A 3 1.97 13.76 12.45
CA GLY A 3 3.09 13.34 13.29
C GLY A 3 4.38 13.94 12.78
N VAL A 4 5.23 14.47 13.67
CA VAL A 4 6.52 15.03 13.26
C VAL A 4 7.45 13.83 13.04
N GLY A 5 7.86 13.62 11.78
CA GLY A 5 8.88 12.63 11.44
C GLY A 5 10.24 12.99 12.06
N PRO A 6 11.26 12.15 11.91
CA PRO A 6 11.27 10.90 11.14
C PRO A 6 10.50 9.76 11.82
N TYR A 7 10.07 8.78 11.03
CA TYR A 7 9.31 7.62 11.49
C TYR A 7 10.17 6.35 11.50
N VAL A 8 9.79 5.41 12.35
CA VAL A 8 10.27 4.03 12.37
C VAL A 8 9.12 3.13 11.97
N VAL A 9 9.31 2.35 10.91
CA VAL A 9 8.37 1.32 10.49
C VAL A 9 8.92 -0.03 10.95
N VAL A 10 8.14 -0.75 11.73
CA VAL A 10 8.48 -2.08 12.24
C VAL A 10 7.56 -3.09 11.57
N VAL A 11 8.16 -4.09 10.93
CA VAL A 11 7.47 -5.22 10.30
C VAL A 11 7.71 -6.45 11.14
N LYS A 12 6.64 -7.11 11.56
CA LYS A 12 6.67 -8.28 12.43
C LYS A 12 5.93 -9.47 11.81
N ASN A 13 6.25 -10.67 12.30
CA ASN A 13 5.40 -11.85 12.07
C ASN A 13 4.20 -11.87 13.04
N MET A 14 3.36 -12.91 12.91
CA MET A 14 2.18 -13.11 13.76
C MET A 14 2.49 -13.47 15.22
N PHE A 15 3.76 -13.70 15.55
CA PHE A 15 4.25 -13.96 16.92
C PHE A 15 4.93 -12.72 17.54
N ASP A 16 4.71 -11.53 16.96
CA ASP A 16 5.29 -10.25 17.36
C ASP A 16 6.82 -10.14 17.22
N GLU A 17 7.46 -11.10 16.55
CA GLU A 17 8.90 -11.06 16.26
C GLU A 17 9.21 -10.00 15.20
N GLU A 18 10.15 -9.10 15.48
CA GLU A 18 10.59 -8.07 14.53
C GLU A 18 11.42 -8.69 13.41
N LEU A 19 10.89 -8.65 12.18
CA LEU A 19 11.57 -9.17 10.99
C LEU A 19 12.44 -8.09 10.33
N VAL A 20 11.88 -6.88 10.21
CA VAL A 20 12.52 -5.74 9.55
C VAL A 20 12.14 -4.44 10.28
N LYS A 21 13.11 -3.52 10.35
CA LYS A 21 12.94 -2.18 10.90
C LYS A 21 13.53 -1.16 9.94
N LEU A 22 12.72 -0.19 9.54
CA LEU A 22 13.05 0.85 8.57
C LEU A 22 12.88 2.23 9.21
N GLU A 23 13.73 3.18 8.85
CA GLU A 23 13.56 4.57 9.22
C GLU A 23 13.30 5.40 7.96
N THR A 24 12.33 6.31 8.02
CA THR A 24 12.03 7.20 6.90
C THR A 24 11.59 8.57 7.40
N PRO A 25 12.12 9.67 6.83
CA PRO A 25 11.57 11.00 7.07
C PRO A 25 10.29 11.26 6.25
N GLU A 26 9.98 10.38 5.30
CA GLU A 26 8.88 10.52 4.35
C GLU A 26 7.58 9.99 4.96
N ASN A 27 6.45 10.36 4.35
CA ASN A 27 5.12 9.90 4.75
C ASN A 27 4.73 8.54 4.15
N PHE A 28 5.66 7.88 3.46
CA PHE A 28 5.47 6.54 2.90
C PHE A 28 6.75 5.69 3.08
N VAL A 29 6.60 4.37 2.92
CA VAL A 29 7.69 3.41 2.83
C VAL A 29 7.29 2.30 1.87
N VAL A 30 8.27 1.74 1.15
CA VAL A 30 8.07 0.56 0.31
C VAL A 30 8.66 -0.64 1.03
N ILE A 31 7.87 -1.72 1.13
CA ILE A 31 8.30 -2.98 1.73
C ILE A 31 8.44 -4.02 0.62
N ASP A 32 9.66 -4.50 0.41
CA ASP A 32 9.93 -5.56 -0.56
C ASP A 32 9.56 -6.93 0.03
N ARG A 33 8.47 -7.52 -0.47
CA ARG A 33 8.00 -8.84 -0.03
C ARG A 33 8.84 -10.00 -0.56
N THR A 34 9.80 -9.74 -1.45
CA THR A 34 10.77 -10.72 -1.92
C THR A 34 11.99 -10.86 -1.00
N ASP A 35 12.14 -9.96 -0.01
CA ASP A 35 13.17 -10.09 1.03
C ASP A 35 13.02 -11.46 1.73
N PRO A 36 14.09 -12.29 1.79
CA PRO A 36 14.05 -13.59 2.47
C PRO A 36 13.53 -13.55 3.91
N LYS A 37 13.67 -12.41 4.61
CA LYS A 37 13.14 -12.20 5.97
C LYS A 37 11.63 -12.06 6.03
N LEU A 38 10.98 -11.72 4.91
CA LEU A 38 9.54 -11.43 4.80
C LEU A 38 8.81 -12.41 3.87
N ALA A 39 9.57 -13.12 3.03
CA ALA A 39 9.05 -13.97 1.97
C ALA A 39 8.27 -15.18 2.50
N ASN A 40 8.68 -15.73 3.65
CA ASN A 40 8.08 -16.94 4.22
C ASN A 40 6.80 -16.67 5.04
N ASP A 41 6.58 -15.43 5.47
CA ASP A 41 5.41 -15.08 6.25
C ASP A 41 4.17 -14.82 5.37
N GLU A 42 3.09 -15.56 5.63
CA GLU A 42 1.80 -15.32 4.96
C GLU A 42 1.16 -14.00 5.38
N ALA A 43 1.45 -13.55 6.59
CA ALA A 43 0.88 -12.35 7.17
C ALA A 43 1.95 -11.56 7.93
N LEU A 44 1.92 -10.25 7.77
CA LEU A 44 2.82 -9.33 8.43
C LEU A 44 2.00 -8.37 9.29
N LEU A 45 2.53 -8.03 10.46
CA LEU A 45 2.02 -6.95 11.29
C LEU A 45 2.91 -5.72 11.09
N ILE A 46 2.30 -4.59 10.74
CA ILE A 46 3.01 -3.34 10.50
C ILE A 46 2.65 -2.33 11.60
N GLU A 47 3.67 -1.74 12.21
CA GLU A 47 3.55 -0.67 13.20
C GLU A 47 4.44 0.51 12.81
N VAL A 48 3.91 1.72 12.89
CA VAL A 48 4.65 2.96 12.61
C VAL A 48 4.78 3.78 13.88
N LYS A 49 5.99 4.26 14.18
CA LYS A 49 6.31 5.07 15.37
C LYS A 49 6.97 6.37 14.97
N SER A 50 6.67 7.47 15.63
CA SER A 50 7.49 8.68 15.52
C SER A 50 8.81 8.49 16.28
N LYS A 51 9.93 8.91 15.69
CA LYS A 51 11.20 9.06 16.43
C LYS A 51 11.19 10.28 17.35
N ALA A 52 10.44 11.32 16.99
CA ALA A 52 10.35 12.56 17.74
C ALA A 52 9.47 12.42 19.00
N ASP A 53 8.44 11.57 18.95
CA ASP A 53 7.54 11.32 20.08
C ASP A 53 7.34 9.81 20.31
N LYS A 54 7.89 9.31 21.42
CA LYS A 54 7.82 7.89 21.81
C LYS A 54 6.40 7.40 22.12
N ASN A 55 5.47 8.30 22.43
CA ASN A 55 4.08 7.97 22.70
C ASN A 55 3.22 7.99 21.41
N SER A 56 3.76 8.54 20.32
CA SER A 56 3.10 8.57 19.02
C SER A 56 3.43 7.31 18.22
N LYS A 57 2.56 6.30 18.34
CA LYS A 57 2.59 5.08 17.55
C LYS A 57 1.23 4.78 16.93
N SER A 58 1.23 4.12 15.78
CA SER A 58 0.01 3.58 15.18
C SER A 58 -0.47 2.36 15.94
N GLU A 59 -1.71 1.95 15.65
CA GLU A 59 -2.13 0.57 15.88
C GLU A 59 -1.33 -0.38 14.97
N GLN A 60 -1.34 -1.68 15.30
CA GLN A 60 -0.77 -2.70 14.43
C GLN A 60 -1.76 -3.02 13.31
N HIS A 61 -1.30 -3.00 12.08
CA HIS A 61 -2.09 -3.35 10.91
C HIS A 61 -1.64 -4.70 10.33
N LEU A 62 -2.60 -5.60 10.12
CA LEU A 62 -2.37 -6.90 9.51
C LEU A 62 -2.38 -6.79 7.98
N VAL A 63 -1.30 -7.24 7.36
CA VAL A 63 -1.16 -7.36 5.90
C VAL A 63 -0.99 -8.82 5.54
N LYS A 64 -2.04 -9.40 4.96
CA LYS A 64 -2.06 -10.82 4.57
C LYS A 64 -1.87 -10.98 3.07
N LYS A 65 -1.09 -11.98 2.67
CA LYS A 65 -1.07 -12.45 1.28
C LYS A 65 -2.43 -13.02 0.91
N LEU A 66 -2.80 -12.85 -0.36
CA LEU A 66 -3.90 -13.61 -0.94
C LEU A 66 -3.58 -15.10 -0.90
N SER A 67 -4.60 -15.94 -0.73
CA SER A 67 -4.46 -17.38 -0.95
C SER A 67 -4.08 -17.66 -2.41
N ILE A 68 -3.40 -18.77 -2.68
CA ILE A 68 -2.99 -19.16 -4.04
C ILE A 68 -4.18 -19.11 -5.02
N ALA A 69 -5.32 -19.68 -4.65
CA ALA A 69 -6.52 -19.66 -5.48
C ALA A 69 -7.00 -18.23 -5.80
N ARG A 70 -6.92 -17.31 -4.82
CA ARG A 70 -7.30 -15.91 -5.04
C ARG A 70 -6.25 -15.16 -5.87
N GLN A 71 -4.96 -15.45 -5.70
CA GLN A 71 -3.89 -14.91 -6.54
C GLN A 71 -4.09 -15.31 -8.00
N GLU A 72 -4.37 -16.59 -8.27
CA GLU A 72 -4.63 -17.09 -9.62
C GLU A 72 -5.87 -16.44 -10.25
N SER A 73 -6.95 -16.31 -9.46
CA SER A 73 -8.17 -15.62 -9.90
C SER A 73 -7.91 -14.15 -10.24
N VAL A 74 -7.19 -13.42 -9.38
CA VAL A 74 -6.85 -12.01 -9.62
C VAL A 74 -5.94 -11.85 -10.82
N LYS A 75 -4.91 -12.71 -10.95
CA LYS A 75 -4.00 -12.70 -12.09
C LYS A 75 -4.75 -12.92 -13.40
N LYS A 76 -5.66 -13.90 -13.45
CA LYS A 76 -6.49 -14.15 -14.63
C LYS A 76 -7.33 -12.94 -15.00
N MET A 77 -7.96 -12.28 -14.02
CA MET A 77 -8.74 -11.07 -14.28
C MET A 77 -7.88 -9.93 -14.85
N ILE A 78 -6.66 -9.75 -14.35
CA ILE A 78 -5.72 -8.75 -14.90
C ILE A 78 -5.29 -9.14 -16.33
N ASP A 79 -4.97 -10.40 -16.58
CA ASP A 79 -4.59 -10.89 -17.91
C ASP A 79 -5.73 -10.69 -18.93
N GLU A 80 -6.99 -10.78 -18.49
CA GLU A 80 -8.20 -10.52 -19.29
C GLU A 80 -8.43 -9.03 -19.59
N MET A 81 -7.80 -8.10 -18.87
CA MET A 81 -7.91 -6.66 -19.15
C MET A 81 -7.15 -6.23 -20.42
N GLY A 82 -6.38 -7.14 -21.03
CA GLY A 82 -5.70 -6.93 -22.31
C GLY A 82 -4.23 -6.53 -22.19
N SER A 83 -3.48 -6.70 -23.29
CA SER A 83 -2.03 -6.44 -23.33
C SER A 83 -1.68 -4.97 -23.11
N ASP A 84 -2.56 -4.06 -23.50
CA ASP A 84 -2.31 -2.62 -23.45
C ASP A 84 -2.18 -2.12 -22.00
N MET A 85 -2.77 -2.86 -21.05
CA MET A 85 -2.61 -2.62 -19.61
C MET A 85 -1.19 -2.88 -19.08
N LYS A 86 -0.32 -3.52 -19.88
CA LYS A 86 1.08 -3.78 -19.51
C LYS A 86 1.98 -2.55 -19.66
N GLU A 87 1.52 -1.53 -20.39
CA GLU A 87 2.28 -0.29 -20.53
C GLU A 87 2.25 0.51 -19.23
N GLU A 88 3.39 1.07 -18.83
CA GLU A 88 3.50 1.88 -17.61
C GLU A 88 3.05 3.34 -17.84
N THR A 89 1.76 3.52 -18.13
CA THR A 89 1.15 4.84 -18.28
C THR A 89 0.37 5.25 -17.02
N ALA A 90 0.22 6.56 -16.78
CA ALA A 90 -0.56 7.06 -15.65
C ALA A 90 -2.02 6.56 -15.69
N LEU A 91 -2.61 6.51 -16.88
CA LEU A 91 -3.97 5.98 -17.09
C LEU A 91 -4.06 4.50 -16.74
N ASN A 92 -3.11 3.67 -17.17
CA ASN A 92 -3.11 2.24 -16.86
C ASN A 92 -2.95 1.99 -15.36
N LYS A 93 -2.07 2.74 -14.68
CA LYS A 93 -1.93 2.67 -13.23
C LYS A 93 -3.22 3.09 -12.52
N PHE A 94 -3.90 4.13 -13.01
CA PHE A 94 -5.19 4.55 -12.48
C PHE A 94 -6.29 3.50 -12.65
N ILE A 95 -6.37 2.86 -13.82
CA ILE A 95 -7.30 1.76 -14.08
C ILE A 95 -7.01 0.56 -13.16
N LEU A 96 -5.73 0.19 -13.00
CA LEU A 96 -5.32 -0.86 -12.05
C LEU A 96 -5.70 -0.51 -10.62
N ALA A 97 -5.61 0.75 -10.22
CA ALA A 97 -6.01 1.19 -8.88
C ALA A 97 -7.50 0.91 -8.62
N GLY A 98 -8.37 1.24 -9.58
CA GLY A 98 -9.80 0.91 -9.52
C GLY A 98 -10.05 -0.60 -9.46
N PHE A 99 -9.37 -1.38 -10.31
CA PHE A 99 -9.47 -2.84 -10.29
C PHE A 99 -9.09 -3.43 -8.92
N TYR A 100 -7.96 -2.99 -8.35
CA TYR A 100 -7.50 -3.47 -7.06
C TYR A 100 -8.48 -3.10 -5.95
N GLU A 101 -9.02 -1.89 -5.99
CA GLU A 101 -10.02 -1.45 -5.03
C GLU A 101 -11.31 -2.28 -5.09
N GLU A 102 -11.86 -2.52 -6.27
CA GLU A 102 -13.05 -3.34 -6.47
C GLU A 102 -12.84 -4.75 -5.90
N ASN A 103 -11.60 -5.24 -5.99
CA ASN A 103 -11.18 -6.54 -5.47
C ASN A 103 -10.72 -6.53 -4.00
N LYS A 104 -10.86 -5.40 -3.29
CA LYS A 104 -10.45 -5.20 -1.88
C LYS A 104 -8.95 -5.34 -1.62
N LEU A 105 -8.15 -5.13 -2.67
CA LEU A 105 -6.69 -5.14 -2.64
C LEU A 105 -6.18 -3.72 -2.36
N PHE A 106 -6.50 -3.18 -1.17
CA PHE A 106 -6.33 -1.75 -0.90
C PHE A 106 -4.87 -1.28 -0.93
N ILE A 107 -3.91 -2.12 -0.54
CA ILE A 107 -2.48 -1.76 -0.60
C ILE A 107 -2.02 -1.63 -2.06
N ASP A 108 -2.44 -2.56 -2.92
CA ASP A 108 -2.15 -2.52 -4.34
C ASP A 108 -2.86 -1.32 -5.02
N ALA A 109 -4.09 -1.02 -4.60
CA ALA A 109 -4.83 0.15 -5.06
C ALA A 109 -4.11 1.45 -4.71
N ILE A 110 -3.69 1.63 -3.45
CA ILE A 110 -2.89 2.77 -2.99
C ILE A 110 -1.63 2.91 -3.85
N THR A 111 -0.88 1.83 -4.00
CA THR A 111 0.38 1.81 -4.77
C THR A 111 0.13 2.25 -6.21
N ALA A 112 -0.94 1.77 -6.83
CA ALA A 112 -1.29 2.11 -8.21
C ALA A 112 -1.76 3.58 -8.35
N TYR A 113 -2.54 4.11 -7.40
CA TYR A 113 -2.89 5.53 -7.35
C TYR A 113 -1.63 6.41 -7.22
N GLU A 114 -0.72 6.07 -6.31
CA GLU A 114 0.53 6.82 -6.10
C GLU A 114 1.43 6.78 -7.34
N GLN A 115 1.49 5.65 -8.04
CA GLN A 115 2.20 5.53 -9.32
C GLN A 115 1.56 6.39 -10.41
N ALA A 116 0.23 6.42 -10.52
CA ALA A 116 -0.47 7.28 -11.48
C ALA A 116 -0.17 8.77 -11.22
N ILE A 117 -0.24 9.21 -9.96
CA ILE A 117 0.10 10.58 -9.54
C ILE A 117 1.57 10.90 -9.82
N LYS A 118 2.48 9.95 -9.60
CA LYS A 118 3.91 10.14 -9.89
C LYS A 118 4.19 10.31 -11.39
N LEU A 119 3.48 9.56 -12.24
CA LEU A 119 3.65 9.59 -13.69
C LEU A 119 3.03 10.84 -14.33
N ALA A 120 1.95 11.37 -13.76
CA ALA A 120 1.24 12.55 -14.26
C ALA A 120 0.80 13.46 -13.09
N PRO A 121 1.76 14.14 -12.42
CA PRO A 121 1.49 14.92 -11.21
C PRO A 121 0.68 16.19 -11.46
N ASP A 122 0.62 16.63 -12.72
CA ASP A 122 -0.13 17.78 -13.21
C ASP A 122 -1.59 17.47 -13.54
N VAL A 123 -2.02 16.20 -13.48
CA VAL A 123 -3.39 15.76 -13.71
C VAL A 123 -4.14 15.67 -12.36
N PRO A 124 -5.00 16.64 -12.00
CA PRO A 124 -5.62 16.70 -10.67
C PRO A 124 -6.51 15.50 -10.38
N THR A 125 -7.14 14.95 -11.42
CA THR A 125 -8.08 13.82 -11.31
C THR A 125 -7.49 12.61 -10.58
N TYR A 126 -6.19 12.30 -10.75
CA TYR A 126 -5.57 11.16 -10.07
C TYR A 126 -5.41 11.43 -8.56
N GLN A 127 -5.12 12.67 -8.18
CA GLN A 127 -5.00 13.07 -6.79
C GLN A 127 -6.37 13.08 -6.12
N GLU A 128 -7.38 13.67 -6.77
CA GLU A 128 -8.76 13.74 -6.29
C GLU A 128 -9.34 12.34 -6.06
N ALA A 129 -9.22 11.46 -7.06
CA ALA A 129 -9.71 10.08 -6.96
C ALA A 129 -9.00 9.27 -5.87
N TYR A 130 -7.70 9.51 -5.65
CA TYR A 130 -6.96 8.90 -4.53
C TYR A 130 -7.46 9.43 -3.17
N GLU A 131 -7.71 10.74 -3.05
CA GLU A 131 -8.28 11.29 -1.82
C GLU A 131 -9.66 10.71 -1.51
N GLU A 132 -10.52 10.63 -2.52
CA GLU A 132 -11.84 10.00 -2.40
C GLU A 132 -11.74 8.51 -2.04
N PHE A 133 -10.77 7.79 -2.60
CA PHE A 133 -10.47 6.39 -2.30
C PHE A 133 -10.16 6.21 -0.81
N LEU A 134 -9.28 7.05 -0.28
CA LEU A 134 -8.88 6.98 1.12
C LEU A 134 -10.06 7.30 2.04
N LEU A 135 -10.91 8.26 1.68
CA LEU A 135 -12.09 8.63 2.47
C LEU A 135 -13.15 7.52 2.46
N ARG A 136 -13.54 7.01 1.28
CA ARG A 136 -14.61 6.01 1.15
C ARG A 136 -14.25 4.66 1.78
N ASN A 137 -12.95 4.33 1.82
CA ASN A 137 -12.44 3.12 2.46
C ASN A 137 -11.98 3.33 3.91
N LYS A 138 -12.25 4.51 4.51
CA LYS A 138 -11.89 4.86 5.91
C LYS A 138 -10.40 4.77 6.21
N LEU A 139 -9.56 4.98 5.20
CA LEU A 139 -8.10 5.04 5.30
C LEU A 139 -7.61 6.47 5.59
N LYS A 140 -8.51 7.46 5.46
CA LYS A 140 -8.31 8.86 5.83
C LYS A 140 -9.57 9.37 6.51
N ASN A 141 -9.39 10.18 7.55
CA ASN A 141 -10.51 10.86 8.21
C ASN A 141 -10.97 12.06 7.35
N PRO A 142 -12.29 12.34 7.30
CA PRO A 142 -12.78 13.59 6.72
C PRO A 142 -12.18 14.78 7.47
N LYS A 143 -11.82 15.84 6.74
CA LYS A 143 -11.32 17.08 7.32
C LYS A 143 -12.45 17.88 7.98
#